data_AF-A0A350XHY1-F1
#
_entry.id   AF-A0A350XHY1-F1
#
_cell.length_a   1.000
_cell.length_b   1.000
_cell.length_c   1.000
_cell.angle_alpha   90.00
_cell.angle_beta   90.00
_cell.angle_gamma   90.00
#
_symmetry.space_group_name_H-M   'P 1'
#
loop_
_entity.id
_entity.type
_entity.pdbx_description
1 polymer ?
#
loop_
_entity_poly.entity_id
_entity_poly.type
_entity_poly.pdbx_seq_one_letter_code
_entity_poly.pdbx_strand_id
1 'polypeptide(L)'
;MNLREIVQQNRTITLAQLKEDGQLVLEIQKILSAWGLYPAGAWWDGDWGSRTQNGLNEFCQIKGIADTSKGVIDKAIAEALLDPNVAELRLKTAKDRNKFFDMLLLSEKGFSEGKLRIRDRQIENSPYKKDIPTYPNRLIQKTDNVQIVSFGDAIALSNPTRTVTFSPYPKVGIKPNIDNSALNFLHPDITEACVCVGSFVNGEIRANWLGKNPLDSVQFWSATKIIAILNLICKINKNFINCDIDDCVVRASGSTEGLPFHELAIDLISYRAKYASSNSLGLTFKRFETYSGLENWLKQITGNTSLSFTGRYGENALFNSPQLYDRKAKRIVAQAAPEEPRGDNLVSAYDLTRLISMLGWHYHLPSAARLPNAQWYSLESLARAMGTDRARYIDIAIERLGLQNVIKDPVIISKVGWGASDARNRYEITYTALVQLIELRPNVTGNPSKLRTFAMTLRAAKAFNPRDIDAEAREMDARMAAEVTEIMRRIVMEELA
;
A
#
# COMPACT_ATOMS: atom_id res chain seq x y z
N MET A 1 10.68 -25.62 25.16
CA MET A 1 10.23 -26.64 24.18
C MET A 1 9.51 -25.90 23.05
N ASN A 2 9.31 -26.52 21.88
CA ASN A 2 8.48 -25.91 20.82
C ASN A 2 7.51 -26.94 20.20
N LEU A 3 6.52 -26.44 19.46
CA LEU A 3 5.49 -27.30 18.84
C LEU A 3 6.09 -28.35 17.89
N ARG A 4 7.17 -28.03 17.16
CA ARG A 4 7.82 -29.00 16.25
C ARG A 4 8.48 -30.16 17.01
N GLU A 5 9.07 -29.90 18.16
CA GLU A 5 9.64 -30.94 19.04
C GLU A 5 8.55 -31.90 19.53
N ILE A 6 7.36 -31.37 19.88
CA ILE A 6 6.21 -32.19 20.29
C ILE A 6 5.80 -33.13 19.15
N VAL A 7 5.74 -32.63 17.92
CA VAL A 7 5.40 -33.43 16.73
C VAL A 7 6.47 -34.49 16.43
N GLN A 8 7.74 -34.08 16.37
CA GLN A 8 8.86 -34.96 16.01
C GLN A 8 9.07 -36.10 17.01
N GLN A 9 8.84 -35.82 18.30
CA GLN A 9 9.07 -36.77 19.38
C GLN A 9 7.77 -37.44 19.87
N ASN A 10 6.63 -37.14 19.24
CA ASN A 10 5.31 -37.65 19.62
C ASN A 10 5.00 -37.47 21.11
N ARG A 11 5.36 -36.29 21.67
CA ARG A 11 5.15 -35.99 23.09
C ARG A 11 3.70 -35.57 23.36
N THR A 12 3.25 -35.79 24.58
CA THR A 12 2.04 -35.17 25.12
C THR A 12 2.45 -34.28 26.29
N ILE A 13 2.12 -33.00 26.20
CA ILE A 13 2.47 -32.00 27.23
C ILE A 13 1.23 -31.71 28.06
N THR A 14 1.37 -31.86 29.38
CA THR A 14 0.30 -31.59 30.34
C THR A 14 0.17 -30.10 30.65
N LEU A 15 -0.98 -29.69 31.20
CA LEU A 15 -1.24 -28.30 31.60
C LEU A 15 -0.20 -27.78 32.60
N ALA A 16 0.25 -28.63 33.52
CA ALA A 16 1.29 -28.27 34.49
C ALA A 16 2.60 -27.93 33.77
N GLN A 17 3.02 -28.76 32.82
CA GLN A 17 4.22 -28.54 32.01
C GLN A 17 4.09 -27.33 31.09
N LEU A 18 2.91 -27.07 30.52
CA LEU A 18 2.64 -25.86 29.73
C LEU A 18 2.80 -24.60 30.56
N LYS A 19 2.26 -24.57 31.79
CA LYS A 19 2.38 -23.44 32.70
C LYS A 19 3.82 -23.14 33.11
N GLU A 20 4.71 -24.13 33.04
CA GLU A 20 6.13 -23.99 33.35
C GLU A 20 6.98 -23.62 32.11
N ASP A 21 6.46 -23.80 30.89
CA ASP A 21 7.17 -23.50 29.64
C ASP A 21 6.61 -22.25 28.95
N GLY A 22 6.94 -21.08 29.48
CA GLY A 22 6.45 -19.80 28.97
C GLY A 22 6.81 -19.52 27.50
N GLN A 23 7.88 -20.13 26.97
CA GLN A 23 8.23 -20.00 25.55
C GLN A 23 7.26 -20.77 24.65
N LEU A 24 6.91 -22.00 25.03
CA LEU A 24 5.89 -22.78 24.31
C LEU A 24 4.52 -22.10 24.39
N VAL A 25 4.14 -21.56 25.55
CA VAL A 25 2.89 -20.80 25.68
C VAL A 25 2.89 -19.56 24.80
N LEU A 26 4.01 -18.82 24.75
CA LEU A 26 4.15 -17.65 23.88
C LEU A 26 4.03 -18.03 22.39
N GLU A 27 4.58 -19.17 21.97
CA GLU A 27 4.42 -19.72 20.63
C GLU A 27 2.93 -19.99 20.32
N ILE A 28 2.23 -20.66 21.24
CA ILE A 28 0.80 -20.97 21.11
C ILE A 28 -0.03 -19.68 21.08
N GLN A 29 0.19 -18.72 21.97
CA GLN A 29 -0.50 -17.43 22.00
C GLN A 29 -0.30 -16.65 20.70
N LYS A 30 0.91 -16.66 20.12
CA LYS A 30 1.18 -16.04 18.82
C LYS A 30 0.38 -16.71 17.71
N ILE A 31 0.29 -18.05 17.71
CA ILE A 31 -0.52 -18.80 16.75
C ILE A 31 -2.00 -18.48 16.94
N LEU A 32 -2.56 -18.64 18.14
CA LEU A 32 -3.96 -18.31 18.44
C LEU A 32 -4.28 -16.84 18.10
N SER A 33 -3.33 -15.95 18.32
CA SER A 33 -3.45 -14.55 17.93
C SER A 33 -3.44 -14.37 16.41
N ALA A 34 -2.66 -15.17 15.69
CA ALA A 34 -2.75 -15.28 14.23
C ALA A 34 -4.08 -15.89 13.76
N TRP A 35 -4.75 -16.72 14.57
CA TRP A 35 -6.13 -17.19 14.30
C TRP A 35 -7.22 -16.18 14.69
N GLY A 36 -6.88 -15.11 15.42
CA GLY A 36 -7.84 -14.13 15.94
C GLY A 36 -8.56 -14.61 17.21
N LEU A 37 -8.06 -15.69 17.80
CA LEU A 37 -8.57 -16.36 18.99
C LEU A 37 -7.84 -15.89 20.26
N TYR A 38 -6.85 -15.00 20.11
CA TYR A 38 -6.09 -14.41 21.21
C TYR A 38 -5.66 -12.96 20.90
N PRO A 39 -5.70 -12.02 21.87
CA PRO A 39 -5.27 -10.64 21.65
C PRO A 39 -3.77 -10.53 21.26
N ALA A 40 -3.43 -9.63 20.35
CA ALA A 40 -2.05 -9.45 19.88
C ALA A 40 -1.23 -8.48 20.77
N GLY A 41 0.11 -8.53 20.64
CA GLY A 41 1.02 -7.52 21.21
C GLY A 41 1.30 -7.72 22.69
N ALA A 42 1.06 -6.69 23.52
CA ALA A 42 1.38 -6.69 24.96
C ALA A 42 0.64 -7.75 25.80
N TRP A 43 -0.27 -8.52 25.18
CA TRP A 43 -0.99 -9.62 25.80
C TRP A 43 -0.29 -10.98 25.63
N TRP A 44 0.80 -11.04 24.86
CA TRP A 44 1.66 -12.21 24.78
C TRP A 44 2.61 -12.20 25.98
N ASP A 45 2.15 -12.77 27.07
CA ASP A 45 2.84 -12.83 28.36
C ASP A 45 3.57 -14.15 28.59
N GLY A 46 3.29 -15.18 27.77
CA GLY A 46 3.81 -16.52 28.00
C GLY A 46 3.13 -17.24 29.18
N ASP A 47 2.05 -16.67 29.72
CA ASP A 47 1.31 -17.24 30.84
C ASP A 47 0.06 -18.00 30.35
N TRP A 48 -0.12 -19.23 30.84
CA TRP A 48 -1.30 -20.02 30.51
C TRP A 48 -2.51 -19.61 31.37
N GLY A 49 -3.23 -18.58 30.90
CA GLY A 49 -4.47 -18.10 31.50
C GLY A 49 -5.75 -18.64 30.85
N SER A 50 -6.91 -18.23 31.39
CA SER A 50 -8.24 -18.58 30.85
C SER A 50 -8.44 -18.14 29.40
N ARG A 51 -7.82 -17.04 28.98
CA ARG A 51 -7.85 -16.57 27.59
C ARG A 51 -7.13 -17.51 26.64
N THR A 52 -5.93 -17.97 27.02
CA THR A 52 -5.15 -18.93 26.21
C THR A 52 -5.94 -20.22 26.06
N GLN A 53 -6.53 -20.71 27.17
CA GLN A 53 -7.38 -21.91 27.17
C GLN A 53 -8.61 -21.74 26.27
N ASN A 54 -9.33 -20.63 26.38
CA ASN A 54 -10.52 -20.38 25.56
C ASN A 54 -10.16 -20.28 24.07
N GLY A 55 -9.09 -19.57 23.73
CA GLY A 55 -8.61 -19.47 22.36
C GLY A 55 -8.19 -20.82 21.77
N LEU A 56 -7.54 -21.67 22.57
CA LEU A 56 -7.19 -23.03 22.15
C LEU A 56 -8.43 -23.92 21.97
N ASN A 57 -9.40 -23.84 22.88
CA ASN A 57 -10.64 -24.61 22.77
C ASN A 57 -11.39 -24.25 21.49
N GLU A 58 -11.53 -22.95 21.19
CA GLU A 58 -12.15 -22.47 19.95
C GLU A 58 -11.35 -22.92 18.72
N PHE A 59 -10.02 -22.89 18.79
CA PHE A 59 -9.13 -23.39 17.74
C PHE A 59 -9.37 -24.87 17.45
N CYS A 60 -9.42 -25.71 18.49
CA CYS A 60 -9.65 -27.15 18.34
C CYS A 60 -11.04 -27.46 17.80
N GLN A 61 -12.07 -26.71 18.22
CA GLN A 61 -13.41 -26.80 17.64
C GLN A 61 -13.41 -26.49 16.15
N ILE A 62 -12.74 -25.41 15.73
CA ILE A 62 -12.60 -25.03 14.30
C ILE A 62 -11.91 -26.13 13.50
N LYS A 63 -10.92 -26.81 14.08
CA LYS A 63 -10.17 -27.90 13.45
C LYS A 63 -10.86 -29.26 13.55
N GLY A 64 -11.99 -29.37 14.23
CA GLY A 64 -12.67 -30.66 14.47
C GLY A 64 -11.84 -31.62 15.33
N ILE A 65 -10.95 -31.09 16.17
CA ILE A 65 -10.14 -31.88 17.11
C ILE A 65 -10.98 -32.12 18.37
N ALA A 66 -11.05 -33.38 18.80
CA ALA A 66 -11.84 -33.77 19.96
C ALA A 66 -11.38 -33.03 21.24
N ASP A 67 -12.36 -32.76 22.10
CA ASP A 67 -12.34 -31.88 23.27
C ASP A 67 -10.99 -31.77 24.04
N THR A 68 -10.48 -30.53 24.11
CA THR A 68 -9.28 -30.10 24.84
C THR A 68 -9.50 -29.87 26.33
N SER A 69 -10.68 -30.20 26.87
CA SER A 69 -11.01 -30.11 28.30
C SER A 69 -10.02 -30.81 29.24
N LYS A 70 -9.12 -31.66 28.71
CA LYS A 70 -8.03 -32.30 29.46
C LYS A 70 -6.78 -31.43 29.68
N GLY A 71 -6.69 -30.25 29.07
CA GLY A 71 -5.54 -29.34 29.26
C GLY A 71 -4.21 -29.93 28.78
N VAL A 72 -4.20 -30.64 27.66
CA VAL A 72 -2.97 -31.22 27.07
C VAL A 72 -2.73 -30.68 25.68
N ILE A 73 -1.46 -30.56 25.28
CA ILE A 73 -1.04 -30.36 23.89
C ILE A 73 -0.32 -31.64 23.47
N ASP A 74 -0.98 -32.44 22.63
CA ASP A 74 -0.44 -33.66 22.04
C ASP A 74 0.05 -33.40 20.60
N LYS A 75 0.53 -34.46 19.94
CA LYS A 75 0.99 -34.41 18.56
C LYS A 75 -0.08 -33.85 17.61
N ALA A 76 -1.35 -34.26 17.75
CA ALA A 76 -2.41 -33.84 16.83
C ALA A 76 -2.70 -32.34 16.97
N ILE A 77 -2.78 -31.83 18.20
CA ILE A 77 -2.97 -30.39 18.44
C ILE A 77 -1.74 -29.61 17.97
N ALA A 78 -0.53 -30.11 18.23
CA ALA A 78 0.70 -29.45 17.79
C ALA A 78 0.82 -29.40 16.26
N GLU A 79 0.49 -30.49 15.55
CA GLU A 79 0.42 -30.53 14.08
C GLU A 79 -0.61 -29.53 13.54
N ALA A 80 -1.79 -29.45 14.18
CA ALA A 80 -2.81 -28.50 13.78
C ALA A 80 -2.42 -27.05 14.05
N LEU A 81 -1.78 -26.74 15.19
CA LEU A 81 -1.29 -25.39 15.48
C LEU A 81 -0.17 -24.97 14.52
N LEU A 82 0.60 -25.93 14.01
CA LEU A 82 1.58 -25.71 12.96
C LEU A 82 0.97 -25.65 11.54
N ASP A 83 -0.34 -25.87 11.38
CA ASP A 83 -1.02 -25.85 10.08
C ASP A 83 -1.08 -24.41 9.51
N PRO A 84 -0.55 -24.18 8.30
CA PRO A 84 -0.57 -22.87 7.63
C PRO A 84 -1.97 -22.35 7.24
N ASN A 85 -3.05 -23.13 7.42
CA ASN A 85 -4.43 -22.77 7.04
C ASN A 85 -5.07 -21.59 7.81
N VAL A 86 -4.34 -20.93 8.72
CA VAL A 86 -4.79 -19.72 9.43
C VAL A 86 -5.28 -18.64 8.47
N ALA A 87 -4.52 -18.43 7.39
CA ALA A 87 -4.84 -17.44 6.37
C ALA A 87 -6.14 -17.80 5.64
N GLU A 88 -6.39 -19.07 5.37
CA GLU A 88 -7.62 -19.50 4.68
C GLU A 88 -8.87 -19.20 5.52
N LEU A 89 -8.83 -19.48 6.83
CA LEU A 89 -9.94 -19.13 7.72
C LEU A 89 -10.14 -17.61 7.76
N ARG A 90 -9.08 -16.82 7.95
CA ARG A 90 -9.18 -15.35 8.02
C ARG A 90 -9.70 -14.73 6.73
N LEU A 91 -9.27 -15.26 5.58
CA LEU A 91 -9.80 -14.83 4.28
C LEU A 91 -11.28 -15.19 4.10
N LYS A 92 -11.74 -16.31 4.68
CA LYS A 92 -13.15 -16.71 4.69
C LYS A 92 -13.98 -15.82 5.62
N THR A 93 -13.52 -15.55 6.84
CA THR A 93 -14.26 -14.75 7.83
C THR A 93 -14.22 -13.25 7.53
N ALA A 94 -13.19 -12.76 6.85
CA ALA A 94 -13.10 -11.37 6.39
C ALA A 94 -14.16 -10.99 5.33
N LYS A 95 -14.99 -11.93 4.87
CA LYS A 95 -16.16 -11.64 4.02
C LYS A 95 -17.22 -10.80 4.76
N ASP A 96 -17.28 -10.87 6.08
CA ASP A 96 -18.14 -10.00 6.89
C ASP A 96 -17.53 -8.60 7.03
N ARG A 97 -17.77 -7.79 6.00
CA ARG A 97 -17.23 -6.43 5.87
C ARG A 97 -17.72 -5.49 6.96
N ASN A 98 -18.96 -5.65 7.42
CA ASN A 98 -19.53 -4.78 8.46
C ASN A 98 -18.85 -5.05 9.80
N LYS A 99 -18.74 -6.32 10.21
CA LYS A 99 -18.01 -6.70 11.43
C LYS A 99 -16.55 -6.24 11.39
N PHE A 100 -15.91 -6.34 10.23
CA PHE A 100 -14.54 -5.88 10.07
C PHE A 100 -14.41 -4.37 10.21
N PHE A 101 -15.28 -3.61 9.54
CA PHE A 101 -15.33 -2.16 9.65
C PHE A 101 -15.63 -1.71 11.09
N ASP A 102 -16.61 -2.31 11.77
CA ASP A 102 -16.98 -1.96 13.14
C ASP A 102 -15.80 -2.18 14.12
N MET A 103 -15.03 -3.25 13.91
CA MET A 103 -13.82 -3.52 14.69
C MET A 103 -12.73 -2.47 14.45
N LEU A 104 -12.54 -2.02 13.21
CA LEU A 104 -11.59 -0.94 12.89
C LEU A 104 -12.07 0.40 13.45
N LEU A 105 -13.36 0.72 13.33
CA LEU A 105 -13.95 1.93 13.86
C LEU A 105 -13.87 1.98 15.40
N LEU A 106 -14.14 0.86 16.08
CA LEU A 106 -13.95 0.76 17.53
C LEU A 106 -12.48 1.00 17.92
N SER A 107 -11.54 0.58 17.07
CA SER A 107 -10.12 0.78 17.29
C SER A 107 -9.71 2.25 17.25
N GLU A 108 -10.46 3.10 16.53
CA GLU A 108 -10.29 4.57 16.46
C GLU A 108 -10.85 5.30 17.68
N LYS A 109 -11.44 4.60 18.67
CA LYS A 109 -11.96 5.25 19.88
C LYS A 109 -10.84 5.99 20.63
N GLY A 110 -11.05 7.29 20.88
CA GLY A 110 -10.09 8.17 21.55
C GLY A 110 -9.11 8.88 20.61
N PHE A 111 -9.20 8.66 19.30
CA PHE A 111 -8.45 9.38 18.27
C PHE A 111 -9.26 10.56 17.70
N SER A 112 -8.59 11.47 16.99
CA SER A 112 -9.18 12.71 16.43
C SER A 112 -8.61 13.00 15.04
N GLU A 113 -9.16 14.00 14.35
CA GLU A 113 -8.72 14.37 12.99
C GLU A 113 -7.20 14.63 12.90
N GLY A 114 -6.63 15.28 13.91
CA GLY A 114 -5.19 15.56 14.01
C GLY A 114 -4.31 14.34 14.31
N LYS A 115 -4.89 13.26 14.85
CA LYS A 115 -4.18 12.00 15.12
C LYS A 115 -5.14 10.81 15.09
N LEU A 116 -5.06 10.02 14.03
CA LEU A 116 -5.87 8.82 13.77
C LEU A 116 -5.03 7.56 13.95
N ARG A 117 -5.65 6.45 14.35
CA ARG A 117 -4.89 5.24 14.71
C ARG A 117 -4.23 4.59 13.52
N ILE A 118 -4.92 4.52 12.38
CA ILE A 118 -4.47 3.74 11.24
C ILE A 118 -3.62 4.61 10.30
N ARG A 119 -4.14 5.76 9.89
CA ARG A 119 -3.42 6.75 9.06
C ARG A 119 -2.09 7.13 9.69
N ASP A 120 -2.03 7.23 11.01
CA ASP A 120 -0.84 7.69 11.74
C ASP A 120 -0.11 6.57 12.46
N ARG A 121 -0.26 5.33 11.97
CA ARG A 121 0.50 4.18 12.48
C ARG A 121 2.01 4.38 12.27
N GLN A 122 2.44 5.18 11.29
CA GLN A 122 3.84 5.47 10.97
C GLN A 122 4.60 4.25 10.44
N ILE A 123 5.68 4.50 9.68
CA ILE A 123 6.53 3.41 9.18
C ILE A 123 7.30 2.70 10.30
N GLU A 124 7.56 3.39 11.41
CA GLU A 124 8.22 2.85 12.61
C GLU A 124 7.52 1.62 13.18
N ASN A 125 6.20 1.53 13.03
CA ASN A 125 5.38 0.43 13.52
C ASN A 125 5.05 -0.62 12.44
N SER A 126 5.68 -0.52 11.27
CA SER A 126 5.52 -1.49 10.19
C SER A 126 6.49 -2.67 10.37
N PRO A 127 6.01 -3.93 10.26
CA PRO A 127 6.91 -5.08 10.22
C PRO A 127 7.80 -5.08 8.95
N TYR A 128 7.44 -4.32 7.92
CA TYR A 128 8.11 -4.28 6.63
C TYR A 128 9.08 -3.10 6.47
N LYS A 129 9.32 -2.31 7.53
CA LYS A 129 10.25 -1.16 7.48
C LYS A 129 11.66 -1.57 7.00
N LYS A 130 12.14 -2.72 7.48
CA LYS A 130 13.47 -3.24 7.12
C LYS A 130 13.57 -3.68 5.66
N ASP A 131 12.44 -3.88 4.98
CA ASP A 131 12.40 -4.29 3.59
C ASP A 131 12.56 -3.13 2.61
N ILE A 132 12.30 -1.88 3.02
CA ILE A 132 12.30 -0.70 2.13
C ILE A 132 13.58 -0.58 1.29
N PRO A 133 14.80 -0.76 1.85
CA PRO A 133 16.03 -0.68 1.05
C PRO A 133 16.08 -1.71 -0.09
N THR A 134 15.35 -2.82 0.02
CA THR A 134 15.30 -3.90 -0.98
C THR A 134 14.19 -3.73 -2.02
N TYR A 135 13.26 -2.79 -1.82
CA TYR A 135 12.15 -2.55 -2.75
C TYR A 135 12.61 -2.36 -4.21
N PRO A 136 13.68 -1.58 -4.49
CA PRO A 136 14.15 -1.42 -5.86
C PRO A 136 14.52 -2.75 -6.53
N ASN A 137 15.23 -3.62 -5.81
CA ASN A 137 15.64 -4.92 -6.33
C ASN A 137 14.42 -5.83 -6.55
N ARG A 138 13.44 -5.80 -5.65
CA ARG A 138 12.20 -6.60 -5.79
C ARG A 138 11.31 -6.12 -6.94
N LEU A 139 11.24 -4.82 -7.19
CA LEU A 139 10.43 -4.23 -8.27
C LEU A 139 10.96 -4.49 -9.69
N ILE A 140 12.19 -4.98 -9.84
CA ILE A 140 12.77 -5.38 -11.13
C ILE A 140 12.84 -6.91 -11.31
N GLN A 141 12.50 -7.68 -10.26
CA GLN A 141 12.51 -9.14 -10.32
C GLN A 141 11.36 -9.65 -11.20
N LYS A 142 11.68 -10.54 -12.13
CA LYS A 142 10.70 -11.24 -12.96
C LYS A 142 10.27 -12.54 -12.30
N THR A 143 9.07 -13.01 -12.64
CA THR A 143 8.66 -14.39 -12.36
C THR A 143 9.58 -15.37 -13.11
N ASP A 144 9.87 -16.51 -12.49
CA ASP A 144 10.60 -17.60 -13.16
C ASP A 144 9.66 -18.51 -13.98
N ASN A 145 8.35 -18.33 -13.83
CA ASN A 145 7.28 -19.10 -14.47
C ASN A 145 7.31 -20.60 -14.12
N VAL A 146 8.03 -20.98 -13.06
CA VAL A 146 8.15 -22.36 -12.59
C VAL A 146 7.82 -22.44 -11.11
N GLN A 147 8.58 -21.75 -10.25
CA GLN A 147 8.33 -21.72 -8.80
C GLN A 147 7.46 -20.53 -8.39
N ILE A 148 7.53 -19.44 -9.17
CA ILE A 148 6.76 -18.22 -8.98
C ILE A 148 6.07 -17.91 -10.31
N VAL A 149 4.74 -17.96 -10.30
CA VAL A 149 3.88 -17.63 -11.44
C VAL A 149 3.04 -16.39 -11.15
N SER A 150 2.52 -15.75 -12.18
CA SER A 150 1.52 -14.68 -12.06
C SER A 150 0.12 -15.22 -12.41
N PHE A 151 -0.86 -14.36 -12.66
CA PHE A 151 -2.18 -14.77 -13.15
C PHE A 151 -2.17 -15.33 -14.59
N GLY A 152 -1.12 -15.09 -15.37
CA GLY A 152 -1.07 -15.40 -16.80
C GLY A 152 -1.93 -14.43 -17.65
N ASP A 153 -2.31 -14.86 -18.85
CA ASP A 153 -3.09 -14.05 -19.80
C ASP A 153 -4.55 -13.89 -19.41
N ALA A 154 -5.09 -14.88 -18.71
CA ALA A 154 -6.46 -14.87 -18.24
C ALA A 154 -6.59 -15.71 -16.97
N ILE A 155 -7.55 -15.34 -16.12
CA ILE A 155 -7.92 -16.10 -14.94
C ILE A 155 -9.43 -16.27 -14.87
N ALA A 156 -9.88 -17.46 -14.47
CA ALA A 156 -11.26 -17.69 -14.06
C ALA A 156 -11.42 -17.26 -12.60
N LEU A 157 -12.20 -16.19 -12.37
CA LEU A 157 -12.56 -15.76 -11.03
C LEU A 157 -13.61 -16.71 -10.45
N SER A 158 -13.54 -16.93 -9.14
CA SER A 158 -14.47 -17.82 -8.44
C SER A 158 -15.78 -17.13 -8.04
N ASN A 159 -15.77 -15.81 -7.82
CA ASN A 159 -16.93 -15.06 -7.36
C ASN A 159 -16.83 -13.55 -7.70
N PRO A 160 -17.64 -13.02 -8.64
CA PRO A 160 -18.56 -13.76 -9.51
C PRO A 160 -17.78 -14.66 -10.48
N THR A 161 -18.36 -15.79 -10.88
CA THR A 161 -17.75 -16.68 -11.88
C THR A 161 -17.67 -15.98 -13.22
N ARG A 162 -16.47 -15.54 -13.60
CA ARG A 162 -16.18 -14.90 -14.90
C ARG A 162 -14.71 -15.06 -15.25
N THR A 163 -14.41 -15.03 -16.54
CA THR A 163 -13.01 -14.97 -17.01
C THR A 163 -12.59 -13.52 -17.16
N VAL A 164 -11.46 -13.18 -16.57
CA VAL A 164 -10.78 -11.90 -16.77
C VAL A 164 -9.60 -12.11 -17.70
N THR A 165 -9.45 -11.27 -18.71
CA THR A 165 -8.30 -11.27 -19.62
C THR A 165 -7.45 -10.02 -19.35
N PHE A 166 -6.15 -10.23 -19.16
CA PHE A 166 -5.20 -9.14 -18.97
C PHE A 166 -4.77 -8.58 -20.32
N SER A 167 -4.94 -7.27 -20.50
CA SER A 167 -4.56 -6.58 -21.73
C SER A 167 -3.12 -6.06 -21.64
N PRO A 168 -2.42 -5.87 -22.77
CA PRO A 168 -1.15 -5.14 -22.76
C PRO A 168 -1.30 -3.81 -22.03
N TYR A 169 -0.33 -3.47 -21.19
CA TYR A 169 -0.34 -2.19 -20.48
C TYR A 169 -0.34 -1.03 -21.48
N PRO A 170 -1.24 -0.03 -21.38
CA PRO A 170 -1.42 0.93 -22.46
C PRO A 170 -0.21 1.85 -22.59
N LYS A 171 0.00 2.39 -23.79
CA LYS A 171 1.06 3.36 -24.05
C LYS A 171 0.81 4.68 -23.31
N VAL A 172 1.85 5.47 -23.13
CA VAL A 172 1.74 6.86 -22.65
C VAL A 172 0.70 7.62 -23.48
N GLY A 173 -0.19 8.36 -22.81
CA GLY A 173 -1.24 9.16 -23.46
C GLY A 173 -2.48 8.39 -23.90
N ILE A 174 -2.51 7.06 -23.72
CA ILE A 174 -3.67 6.23 -24.05
C ILE A 174 -4.35 5.76 -22.77
N LYS A 175 -5.64 6.10 -22.62
CA LYS A 175 -6.48 5.57 -21.55
C LYS A 175 -6.78 4.07 -21.80
N PRO A 176 -6.63 3.19 -20.80
CA PRO A 176 -7.10 1.81 -20.90
C PRO A 176 -8.62 1.74 -20.94
N ASN A 177 -9.15 0.58 -21.33
CA ASN A 177 -10.53 0.23 -21.01
C ASN A 177 -10.62 -0.07 -19.50
N ILE A 178 -11.44 0.68 -18.77
CA ILE A 178 -11.64 0.54 -17.32
C ILE A 178 -13.03 -0.04 -17.07
N ASP A 179 -13.11 -1.18 -16.38
CA ASP A 179 -14.39 -1.73 -15.91
C ASP A 179 -14.92 -0.85 -14.76
N ASN A 180 -15.80 0.11 -15.10
CA ASN A 180 -16.39 1.07 -14.16
C ASN A 180 -17.34 0.46 -13.12
N SER A 181 -17.63 -0.83 -13.22
CA SER A 181 -18.56 -1.54 -12.33
C SER A 181 -17.86 -2.52 -11.39
N ALA A 182 -16.63 -2.93 -11.71
CA ALA A 182 -15.90 -3.94 -10.96
C ALA A 182 -15.65 -3.59 -9.50
N LEU A 183 -15.60 -2.30 -9.15
CA LEU A 183 -15.38 -1.84 -7.78
C LEU A 183 -16.68 -1.40 -7.08
N ASN A 184 -17.86 -1.72 -7.63
CA ASN A 184 -19.15 -1.39 -7.00
C ASN A 184 -19.40 -2.12 -5.67
N PHE A 185 -18.62 -3.17 -5.38
CA PHE A 185 -18.65 -3.76 -4.04
C PHE A 185 -18.13 -2.79 -2.98
N LEU A 186 -17.25 -1.84 -3.31
CA LEU A 186 -16.71 -0.88 -2.35
C LEU A 186 -17.81 -0.03 -1.73
N HIS A 187 -17.72 0.21 -0.41
CA HIS A 187 -18.73 0.98 0.32
C HIS A 187 -19.00 2.35 -0.34
N PRO A 188 -20.24 2.88 -0.30
CA PRO A 188 -20.58 4.18 -0.88
C PRO A 188 -19.66 5.35 -0.47
N ASP A 189 -19.14 5.33 0.75
CA ASP A 189 -18.18 6.34 1.24
C ASP A 189 -16.86 6.35 0.47
N ILE A 190 -16.48 5.23 -0.19
CA ILE A 190 -15.44 5.26 -1.22
C ILE A 190 -16.08 5.80 -2.49
N THR A 191 -15.89 7.09 -2.71
CA THR A 191 -16.58 7.87 -3.74
C THR A 191 -15.91 7.69 -5.11
N GLU A 192 -14.58 7.68 -5.14
CA GLU A 192 -13.78 7.34 -6.32
C GLU A 192 -12.75 6.27 -5.99
N ALA A 193 -12.59 5.30 -6.89
CA ALA A 193 -11.57 4.29 -6.82
C ALA A 193 -11.11 3.84 -8.21
N CYS A 194 -9.82 3.52 -8.33
CA CYS A 194 -9.28 2.80 -9.46
C CYS A 194 -8.30 1.75 -8.93
N VAL A 195 -8.36 0.53 -9.48
CA VAL A 195 -7.45 -0.56 -9.19
C VAL A 195 -6.92 -1.08 -10.52
N CYS A 196 -5.60 -1.24 -10.62
CA CYS A 196 -4.93 -1.83 -11.76
C CYS A 196 -4.20 -3.07 -11.27
N VAL A 197 -4.67 -4.25 -11.68
CA VAL A 197 -4.04 -5.53 -11.31
C VAL A 197 -3.09 -5.93 -12.42
N GLY A 198 -1.87 -6.32 -12.05
CA GLY A 198 -0.84 -6.72 -12.98
C GLY A 198 -0.65 -8.24 -13.04
N SER A 199 -0.33 -8.74 -14.22
CA SER A 199 0.02 -10.13 -14.48
C SER A 199 1.22 -10.18 -15.43
N PHE A 200 2.17 -11.08 -15.16
CA PHE A 200 3.37 -11.23 -15.99
C PHE A 200 3.17 -12.31 -17.03
N VAL A 201 3.32 -11.94 -18.30
CA VAL A 201 3.23 -12.86 -19.44
C VAL A 201 4.43 -12.61 -20.33
N ASN A 202 5.23 -13.66 -20.58
CA ASN A 202 6.44 -13.58 -21.40
C ASN A 202 7.42 -12.48 -20.95
N GLY A 203 7.49 -12.22 -19.64
CA GLY A 203 8.39 -11.23 -19.04
C GLY A 203 7.94 -9.76 -19.16
N GLU A 204 6.77 -9.50 -19.74
CA GLU A 204 6.10 -8.20 -19.76
C GLU A 204 4.89 -8.19 -18.85
N ILE A 205 4.55 -7.02 -18.32
CA ILE A 205 3.34 -6.87 -17.52
C ILE A 205 2.12 -6.56 -18.40
N ARG A 206 1.08 -7.36 -18.21
CA ARG A 206 -0.28 -7.12 -18.68
C ARG A 206 -1.12 -6.66 -17.51
N ALA A 207 -2.19 -5.92 -17.79
CA ALA A 207 -2.99 -5.27 -16.76
C ALA A 207 -4.49 -5.40 -17.02
N ASN A 208 -5.24 -5.44 -15.93
CA ASN A 208 -6.67 -5.23 -15.93
C ASN A 208 -7.02 -3.99 -15.07
N TRP A 209 -7.89 -3.13 -15.59
CA TRP A 209 -8.23 -1.84 -14.97
C TRP A 209 -9.67 -1.84 -14.50
N LEU A 210 -9.85 -1.54 -13.22
CA LEU A 210 -11.10 -1.62 -12.50
C LEU A 210 -11.41 -0.26 -11.88
N GLY A 211 -12.67 0.14 -11.88
CA GLY A 211 -13.06 1.49 -11.46
C GLY A 211 -14.36 1.54 -10.68
N LYS A 212 -14.47 2.61 -9.90
CA LYS A 212 -15.70 3.22 -9.37
C LYS A 212 -15.50 4.72 -9.50
N ASN A 213 -16.23 5.38 -10.40
CA ASN A 213 -15.99 6.78 -10.77
C ASN A 213 -14.50 7.10 -11.03
N PRO A 214 -13.76 6.25 -11.78
CA PRO A 214 -12.29 6.28 -11.80
C PRO A 214 -11.71 7.51 -12.50
N LEU A 215 -12.49 8.18 -13.36
CA LEU A 215 -12.08 9.33 -14.18
C LEU A 215 -12.62 10.68 -13.66
N ASP A 216 -13.40 10.67 -12.58
CA ASP A 216 -13.93 11.90 -11.98
C ASP A 216 -12.79 12.79 -11.51
N SER A 217 -12.84 14.06 -11.90
CA SER A 217 -11.79 15.04 -11.60
C SER A 217 -12.08 15.71 -10.26
N VAL A 218 -11.39 15.26 -9.21
CA VAL A 218 -11.63 15.66 -7.81
C VAL A 218 -10.31 15.92 -7.07
N GLN A 219 -10.42 16.45 -5.85
CA GLN A 219 -9.25 16.72 -5.00
C GLN A 219 -8.73 15.42 -4.39
N PHE A 220 -7.48 15.06 -4.72
CA PHE A 220 -6.75 13.94 -4.11
C PHE A 220 -5.69 14.37 -3.08
N TRP A 221 -5.81 15.59 -2.56
CA TRP A 221 -4.97 16.13 -1.49
C TRP A 221 -3.47 15.86 -1.74
N SER A 222 -2.74 15.49 -0.69
CA SER A 222 -1.30 15.19 -0.75
C SER A 222 -0.94 13.95 -1.56
N ALA A 223 -1.89 13.08 -1.94
CA ALA A 223 -1.59 11.93 -2.80
C ALA A 223 -1.05 12.39 -4.17
N THR A 224 -1.43 13.60 -4.61
CA THR A 224 -0.98 14.22 -5.86
C THR A 224 0.48 14.66 -5.86
N LYS A 225 1.16 14.77 -4.71
CA LYS A 225 2.50 15.37 -4.63
C LYS A 225 3.59 14.55 -5.32
N ILE A 226 3.34 13.27 -5.59
CA ILE A 226 4.26 12.40 -6.34
C ILE A 226 4.41 12.85 -7.81
N ILE A 227 3.41 13.57 -8.35
CA ILE A 227 3.36 14.01 -9.76
C ILE A 227 4.56 14.90 -10.09
N ALA A 228 4.84 15.90 -9.26
CA ALA A 228 5.94 16.83 -9.48
C ALA A 228 7.32 16.14 -9.40
N ILE A 229 7.47 15.17 -8.48
CA ILE A 229 8.71 14.41 -8.35
C ILE A 229 8.95 13.54 -9.59
N LEU A 230 7.93 12.82 -10.05
CA LEU A 230 8.03 11.97 -11.24
C LEU A 230 8.33 12.79 -12.50
N ASN A 231 7.67 13.94 -12.67
CA ASN A 231 7.94 14.86 -13.76
C ASN A 231 9.39 15.34 -13.74
N LEU A 232 9.89 15.75 -12.57
CA LEU A 232 11.27 16.21 -12.40
C LEU A 232 12.27 15.11 -12.76
N ILE A 233 12.08 13.87 -12.29
CA ILE A 233 12.94 12.73 -12.65
C ILE A 233 12.97 12.53 -14.18
N CYS A 234 11.80 12.51 -14.83
CA CYS A 234 11.69 12.37 -16.29
C CYS A 234 12.45 13.49 -17.03
N LYS A 235 12.30 14.75 -16.56
CA LYS A 235 12.93 15.94 -17.13
C LYS A 235 14.46 15.91 -16.97
N ILE A 236 14.94 15.53 -15.78
CA ILE A 236 16.37 15.40 -15.51
C ILE A 236 16.98 14.31 -16.37
N ASN A 237 16.43 13.10 -16.36
CA ASN A 237 17.01 12.00 -17.13
C ASN A 237 16.93 12.21 -18.64
N LYS A 238 15.97 13.00 -19.14
CA LYS A 238 15.94 13.44 -20.55
C LYS A 238 17.16 14.29 -20.93
N ASN A 239 17.52 15.25 -20.09
CA ASN A 239 18.58 16.21 -20.38
C ASN A 239 19.97 15.75 -19.89
N PHE A 240 19.98 14.87 -18.90
CA PHE A 240 21.17 14.39 -18.18
C PHE A 240 21.02 12.89 -17.88
N ILE A 241 21.20 12.06 -18.90
CA ILE A 241 20.96 10.60 -18.85
C ILE A 241 21.85 9.83 -17.87
N ASN A 242 22.90 10.44 -17.32
CA ASN A 242 23.78 9.82 -16.30
C ASN A 242 23.62 10.48 -14.92
N CYS A 243 22.68 11.43 -14.78
CA CYS A 243 22.42 12.09 -13.51
C CYS A 243 21.54 11.18 -12.64
N ASP A 244 22.10 10.70 -11.55
CA ASP A 244 21.36 10.03 -10.48
C ASP A 244 20.77 11.07 -9.53
N ILE A 245 19.49 10.94 -9.22
CA ILE A 245 18.80 11.87 -8.34
C ILE A 245 19.26 11.74 -6.88
N ASP A 246 19.82 10.59 -6.48
CA ASP A 246 20.38 10.40 -5.14
C ASP A 246 21.67 11.21 -4.93
N ASP A 247 22.40 11.49 -6.00
CA ASP A 247 23.58 12.35 -5.99
C ASP A 247 23.21 13.85 -5.92
N CYS A 248 21.93 14.20 -6.10
CA CYS A 248 21.48 15.57 -6.18
C CYS A 248 21.10 16.17 -4.81
N VAL A 249 21.24 17.50 -4.72
CA VAL A 249 20.71 18.32 -3.63
C VAL A 249 19.77 19.39 -4.17
N VAL A 250 18.72 19.70 -3.40
CA VAL A 250 17.84 20.85 -3.65
C VAL A 250 18.31 22.02 -2.80
N ARG A 251 18.52 23.17 -3.43
CA ARG A 251 18.99 24.39 -2.76
C ARG A 251 18.26 25.62 -3.25
N ALA A 252 18.29 26.70 -2.48
CA ALA A 252 17.88 28.00 -2.96
C ALA A 252 18.83 28.49 -4.07
N SER A 253 18.31 29.20 -5.07
CA SER A 253 19.13 29.84 -6.10
C SER A 253 20.19 30.75 -5.46
N GLY A 254 21.45 30.59 -5.89
CA GLY A 254 22.59 31.34 -5.35
C GLY A 254 23.21 30.75 -4.08
N SER A 255 22.59 29.75 -3.46
CA SER A 255 23.17 29.03 -2.32
C SER A 255 24.18 27.97 -2.75
N THR A 256 25.22 27.75 -1.95
CA THR A 256 26.12 26.59 -2.06
C THR A 256 25.63 25.40 -1.22
N GLU A 257 24.88 25.67 -0.14
CA GLU A 257 24.27 24.66 0.72
C GLU A 257 22.95 24.16 0.16
N GLY A 258 22.70 22.85 0.29
CA GLY A 258 21.48 22.21 -0.19
C GLY A 258 21.13 20.96 0.60
N LEU A 259 19.87 20.56 0.52
CA LEU A 259 19.33 19.37 1.20
C LEU A 259 19.29 18.19 0.22
N PRO A 260 19.70 16.97 0.62
CA PRO A 260 19.65 15.81 -0.26
C PRO A 260 18.25 15.56 -0.81
N PHE A 261 18.14 15.34 -2.11
CA PHE A 261 16.86 15.12 -2.77
C PHE A 261 16.06 13.98 -2.12
N HIS A 262 16.71 12.84 -1.88
CA HIS A 262 16.06 11.65 -1.30
C HIS A 262 15.52 11.92 0.10
N GLU A 263 16.22 12.73 0.91
CA GLU A 263 15.78 13.09 2.25
C GLU A 263 14.52 13.97 2.22
N LEU A 264 14.43 14.89 1.25
CA LEU A 264 13.23 15.71 1.03
C LEU A 264 12.06 14.89 0.49
N ALA A 265 12.33 13.92 -0.39
CA ALA A 265 11.30 12.99 -0.85
C ALA A 265 10.76 12.16 0.31
N ILE A 266 11.61 11.57 1.15
CA ILE A 266 11.20 10.85 2.37
C ILE A 266 10.38 11.75 3.29
N ASP A 267 10.83 12.99 3.52
CA ASP A 267 10.13 13.93 4.40
C ASP A 267 8.73 14.31 3.90
N LEU A 268 8.59 14.49 2.58
CA LEU A 268 7.31 14.72 1.90
C LEU A 268 6.35 13.53 2.01
N ILE A 269 6.84 12.30 1.80
CA ILE A 269 6.00 11.08 1.85
C ILE A 269 5.60 10.76 3.29
N SER A 270 6.57 10.69 4.21
CA SER A 270 6.37 10.24 5.60
C SER A 270 5.65 11.24 6.50
N TYR A 271 5.63 12.53 6.12
CA TYR A 271 5.16 13.64 6.97
C TYR A 271 5.94 13.80 8.28
N ARG A 272 7.20 13.35 8.33
CA ARG A 272 8.04 13.51 9.54
C ARG A 272 8.42 14.97 9.84
N ALA A 273 8.24 15.87 8.87
CA ALA A 273 8.48 17.31 8.96
C ALA A 273 9.87 17.67 9.50
N LYS A 274 10.89 16.93 9.04
CA LYS A 274 12.29 17.12 9.44
C LYS A 274 12.86 18.44 8.90
N TYR A 275 12.50 18.81 7.68
CA TYR A 275 12.97 20.01 6.99
C TYR A 275 11.83 21.01 6.74
N ALA A 276 10.66 20.53 6.33
CA ALA A 276 9.46 21.33 6.14
C ALA A 276 8.21 20.45 6.11
N SER A 277 7.03 21.05 6.10
CA SER A 277 5.78 20.33 5.91
C SER A 277 5.73 19.62 4.55
N SER A 278 4.93 18.56 4.45
CA SER A 278 4.67 17.88 3.16
C SER A 278 4.10 18.85 2.10
N ASN A 279 3.33 19.85 2.50
CA ASN A 279 2.79 20.88 1.60
C ASN A 279 3.88 21.80 1.05
N SER A 280 4.76 22.26 1.93
CA SER A 280 5.89 23.14 1.58
C SER A 280 6.90 22.44 0.67
N LEU A 281 7.21 21.18 0.95
CA LEU A 281 8.06 20.34 0.10
C LEU A 281 7.39 20.04 -1.24
N GLY A 282 6.10 19.67 -1.22
CA GLY A 282 5.34 19.40 -2.44
C GLY A 282 5.29 20.60 -3.37
N LEU A 283 5.16 21.80 -2.80
CA LEU A 283 5.23 23.03 -3.59
C LEU A 283 6.65 23.29 -4.10
N THR A 284 7.68 23.06 -3.30
CA THR A 284 9.09 23.17 -3.73
C THR A 284 9.36 22.31 -4.97
N PHE A 285 8.91 21.05 -4.98
CA PHE A 285 9.04 20.18 -6.15
C PHE A 285 8.22 20.68 -7.34
N LYS A 286 7.00 21.19 -7.12
CA LYS A 286 6.21 21.81 -8.20
C LYS A 286 6.94 22.99 -8.86
N ARG A 287 7.79 23.73 -8.15
CA ARG A 287 8.51 24.90 -8.71
C ARG A 287 9.53 24.55 -9.79
N PHE A 288 9.89 23.28 -10.03
CA PHE A 288 10.80 22.88 -11.12
C PHE A 288 10.12 22.79 -12.50
N GLU A 289 8.81 22.99 -12.56
CA GLU A 289 8.03 23.07 -13.78
C GLU A 289 6.98 24.18 -13.65
N THR A 290 6.57 24.73 -14.78
CA THR A 290 5.39 25.60 -14.86
C THR A 290 4.15 24.82 -14.43
N TYR A 291 3.15 25.51 -13.86
CA TYR A 291 1.93 24.84 -13.42
C TYR A 291 1.16 24.27 -14.62
N SER A 292 1.08 25.02 -15.71
CA SER A 292 0.50 24.55 -16.96
C SER A 292 1.33 23.42 -17.61
N GLY A 293 2.66 23.50 -17.55
CA GLY A 293 3.55 22.45 -18.05
C GLY A 293 3.38 21.13 -17.29
N LEU A 294 3.23 21.18 -15.97
CA LEU A 294 3.01 19.99 -15.15
C LEU A 294 1.65 19.35 -15.41
N GLU A 295 0.61 20.16 -15.58
CA GLU A 295 -0.72 19.69 -16.00
C GLU A 295 -0.68 19.04 -17.39
N ASN A 296 -0.06 19.70 -18.36
CA ASN A 296 0.08 19.18 -19.73
C ASN A 296 0.88 17.87 -19.74
N TRP A 297 1.96 17.79 -18.96
CA TRP A 297 2.71 16.56 -18.77
C TRP A 297 1.81 15.45 -18.23
N LEU A 298 1.02 15.71 -17.19
CA LEU A 298 0.12 14.72 -16.62
C LEU A 298 -0.91 14.22 -17.65
N LYS A 299 -1.54 15.15 -18.40
CA LYS A 299 -2.48 14.83 -19.49
C LYS A 299 -1.81 13.95 -20.56
N GLN A 300 -0.57 14.26 -20.93
CA GLN A 300 0.21 13.47 -21.89
C GLN A 300 0.58 12.09 -21.37
N ILE A 301 0.85 11.95 -20.07
CA ILE A 301 1.19 10.65 -19.46
C ILE A 301 -0.02 9.73 -19.37
N THR A 302 -1.15 10.25 -18.89
CA THR A 302 -2.32 9.43 -18.56
C THR A 302 -3.33 9.35 -19.70
N GLY A 303 -3.32 10.30 -20.64
CA GLY A 303 -4.35 10.44 -21.67
C GLY A 303 -5.67 11.04 -21.13
N ASN A 304 -5.71 11.45 -19.87
CA ASN A 304 -6.89 12.07 -19.28
C ASN A 304 -6.85 13.59 -19.45
N THR A 305 -7.59 14.10 -20.43
CA THR A 305 -7.59 15.54 -20.76
C THR A 305 -8.51 16.40 -19.89
N SER A 306 -9.36 15.80 -19.05
CA SER A 306 -10.36 16.53 -18.24
C SER A 306 -9.82 17.07 -16.91
N LEU A 307 -8.59 16.73 -16.53
CA LEU A 307 -7.99 17.15 -15.26
C LEU A 307 -7.58 18.63 -15.24
N SER A 308 -7.44 19.19 -14.03
CA SER A 308 -6.86 20.50 -13.74
C SER A 308 -5.78 20.35 -12.67
N PHE A 309 -4.54 20.75 -12.92
CA PHE A 309 -3.42 20.53 -11.98
C PHE A 309 -2.48 21.72 -11.82
N THR A 310 -3.05 22.92 -11.77
CA THR A 310 -2.33 24.18 -11.64
C THR A 310 -2.35 24.76 -10.22
N GLY A 311 -2.94 24.05 -9.25
CA GLY A 311 -3.08 24.52 -7.87
C GLY A 311 -1.86 24.34 -6.98
N ARG A 312 -1.81 25.10 -5.88
CA ARG A 312 -0.82 24.97 -4.80
C ARG A 312 -1.31 24.03 -3.70
N TYR A 313 -0.52 23.88 -2.63
CA TYR A 313 -0.82 23.03 -1.47
C TYR A 313 -1.08 23.83 -0.19
N GLY A 314 -1.61 25.06 -0.29
CA GLY A 314 -1.99 25.87 0.87
C GLY A 314 -0.83 26.50 1.67
N GLU A 315 0.43 26.20 1.35
CA GLU A 315 1.62 26.73 2.05
C GLU A 315 2.66 27.31 1.09
N ASN A 316 3.66 28.02 1.63
CA ASN A 316 4.84 28.48 0.89
C ASN A 316 5.85 27.35 0.67
N ALA A 317 6.57 27.43 -0.45
CA ALA A 317 7.62 26.47 -0.74
C ALA A 317 8.79 26.67 0.23
N LEU A 318 9.46 25.59 0.62
CA LEU A 318 10.69 25.65 1.40
C LEU A 318 11.74 26.48 0.64
N PHE A 319 11.83 26.26 -0.67
CA PHE A 319 12.58 27.13 -1.58
C PHE A 319 11.65 27.62 -2.69
N ASN A 320 11.42 28.94 -2.76
CA ASN A 320 10.58 29.54 -3.82
C ASN A 320 11.26 29.53 -5.20
N SER A 321 12.59 29.64 -5.21
CA SER A 321 13.43 29.55 -6.42
C SER A 321 14.44 28.41 -6.27
N PRO A 322 13.98 27.14 -6.30
CA PRO A 322 14.87 26.01 -6.08
C PRO A 322 15.80 25.77 -7.28
N GLN A 323 16.97 25.22 -6.99
CA GLN A 323 17.89 24.60 -7.93
C GLN A 323 18.11 23.15 -7.51
N LEU A 324 18.15 22.25 -8.48
CA LEU A 324 18.60 20.89 -8.31
C LEU A 324 20.05 20.82 -8.80
N TYR A 325 20.97 20.51 -7.89
CA TYR A 325 22.40 20.47 -8.17
C TYR A 325 22.93 19.06 -8.04
N ASP A 326 23.49 18.54 -9.13
CA ASP A 326 24.20 17.25 -9.17
C ASP A 326 25.58 17.43 -8.54
N ARG A 327 25.79 16.82 -7.38
CA ARG A 327 27.05 16.95 -6.64
C ARG A 327 28.21 16.23 -7.32
N LYS A 328 27.93 15.15 -8.05
CA LYS A 328 28.93 14.32 -8.73
C LYS A 328 29.42 15.01 -10.00
N ALA A 329 28.51 15.49 -10.83
CA ALA A 329 28.84 16.25 -12.03
C ALA A 329 29.14 17.74 -11.76
N LYS A 330 28.94 18.20 -10.52
CA LYS A 330 29.16 19.59 -10.06
C LYS A 330 28.45 20.64 -10.92
N ARG A 331 27.18 20.42 -11.23
CA ARG A 331 26.38 21.31 -12.08
C ARG A 331 24.92 21.38 -11.65
N ILE A 332 24.27 22.49 -12.01
CA ILE A 332 22.81 22.62 -11.89
C ILE A 332 22.16 21.81 -13.02
N VAL A 333 21.22 20.93 -12.66
CA VAL A 333 20.50 20.06 -13.61
C VAL A 333 19.03 20.43 -13.76
N ALA A 334 18.45 21.16 -12.79
CA ALA A 334 17.17 21.85 -12.97
C ALA A 334 17.13 23.12 -12.11
N GLN A 335 16.27 24.04 -12.51
CA GLN A 335 16.04 25.31 -11.82
C GLN A 335 14.55 25.63 -11.80
N ALA A 336 14.18 26.58 -10.95
CA ALA A 336 12.83 27.07 -10.83
C ALA A 336 12.25 27.53 -12.16
N ALA A 337 11.01 27.14 -12.44
CA ALA A 337 10.21 27.68 -13.51
C ALA A 337 9.58 29.04 -13.10
N PRO A 338 9.19 29.87 -14.08
CA PRO A 338 8.42 31.09 -13.81
C PRO A 338 7.15 30.81 -13.01
N GLU A 339 6.73 31.77 -12.18
CA GLU A 339 5.38 31.74 -11.58
C GLU A 339 4.33 31.90 -12.68
N GLU A 340 3.22 31.17 -12.57
CA GLU A 340 2.07 31.25 -13.46
C GLU A 340 0.77 31.44 -12.67
N PRO A 341 -0.33 31.86 -13.33
CA PRO A 341 -1.67 31.82 -12.75
C PRO A 341 -1.99 30.45 -12.15
N ARG A 342 -2.76 30.49 -11.06
CA ARG A 342 -3.05 29.32 -10.23
C ARG A 342 -4.49 28.89 -10.47
N GLY A 343 -4.73 27.58 -10.43
CA GLY A 343 -6.06 26.99 -10.46
C GLY A 343 -6.20 25.88 -9.44
N ASP A 344 -6.93 24.83 -9.79
CA ASP A 344 -7.20 23.72 -8.89
C ASP A 344 -6.22 22.54 -9.08
N ASN A 345 -6.26 21.59 -8.14
CA ASN A 345 -5.60 20.29 -8.19
C ASN A 345 -6.64 19.17 -8.27
N LEU A 346 -7.44 19.17 -9.34
CA LEU A 346 -8.42 18.15 -9.68
C LEU A 346 -7.80 17.09 -10.59
N VAL A 347 -7.59 15.89 -10.05
CA VAL A 347 -7.11 14.71 -10.79
C VAL A 347 -8.07 13.55 -10.55
N SER A 348 -7.90 12.46 -11.28
CA SER A 348 -8.73 11.27 -11.11
C SER A 348 -8.01 10.15 -10.35
N ALA A 349 -8.78 9.19 -9.82
CA ALA A 349 -8.21 7.98 -9.23
C ALA A 349 -7.37 7.20 -10.26
N TYR A 350 -7.82 7.19 -11.51
CA TYR A 350 -7.08 6.62 -12.63
C TYR A 350 -5.71 7.28 -12.81
N ASP A 351 -5.62 8.62 -12.78
CA ASP A 351 -4.35 9.32 -13.02
C ASP A 351 -3.28 8.92 -12.00
N LEU A 352 -3.65 8.84 -10.72
CA LEU A 352 -2.72 8.44 -9.66
C LEU A 352 -2.40 6.95 -9.68
N THR A 353 -3.38 6.08 -9.96
CA THR A 353 -3.17 4.64 -10.16
C THR A 353 -2.25 4.37 -11.34
N ARG A 354 -2.40 5.14 -12.42
CA ARG A 354 -1.56 5.10 -13.61
C ARG A 354 -0.11 5.47 -13.27
N LEU A 355 0.11 6.59 -12.59
CA LEU A 355 1.46 7.02 -12.23
C LEU A 355 2.17 6.04 -11.28
N ILE A 356 1.48 5.55 -10.25
CA ILE A 356 2.12 4.63 -9.29
C ILE A 356 2.39 3.26 -9.91
N SER A 357 1.52 2.77 -10.81
CA SER A 357 1.80 1.54 -11.58
C SER A 357 2.95 1.74 -12.57
N MET A 358 3.05 2.89 -13.24
CA MET A 358 4.20 3.20 -14.08
C MET A 358 5.51 3.24 -13.30
N LEU A 359 5.50 3.76 -12.06
CA LEU A 359 6.66 3.73 -11.16
C LEU A 359 7.03 2.30 -10.76
N GLY A 360 6.09 1.55 -10.18
CA GLY A 360 6.40 0.23 -9.63
C GLY A 360 6.67 -0.84 -10.70
N TRP A 361 6.11 -0.71 -11.90
CA TRP A 361 6.30 -1.67 -12.98
C TRP A 361 7.25 -1.18 -14.08
N HIS A 362 7.93 -0.04 -13.88
CA HIS A 362 8.72 0.65 -14.92
C HIS A 362 9.63 -0.29 -15.74
N TYR A 363 10.33 -1.20 -15.06
CA TYR A 363 11.27 -2.13 -15.69
C TYR A 363 10.59 -3.20 -16.57
N HIS A 364 9.33 -3.50 -16.27
CA HIS A 364 8.52 -4.55 -16.89
C HIS A 364 7.57 -4.02 -17.98
N LEU A 365 7.47 -2.69 -18.09
CA LEU A 365 6.69 -2.03 -19.12
C LEU A 365 7.46 -1.99 -20.44
N PRO A 366 6.76 -2.09 -21.60
CA PRO A 366 7.37 -1.76 -22.88
C PRO A 366 7.76 -0.28 -22.91
N SER A 367 8.80 0.06 -23.70
CA SER A 367 9.37 1.43 -23.72
C SER A 367 8.30 2.53 -23.94
N ALA A 368 7.33 2.28 -24.83
CA ALA A 368 6.24 3.22 -25.13
C ALA A 368 5.22 3.43 -23.99
N ALA A 369 5.26 2.61 -22.94
CA ALA A 369 4.40 2.69 -21.78
C ALA A 369 5.11 3.15 -20.50
N ARG A 370 6.44 3.29 -20.53
CA ARG A 370 7.26 3.73 -19.39
C ARG A 370 7.10 5.21 -19.11
N LEU A 371 7.49 5.62 -17.90
CA LEU A 371 7.74 7.04 -17.60
C LEU A 371 8.79 7.55 -18.59
N PRO A 372 8.50 8.60 -19.38
CA PRO A 372 9.34 8.98 -20.51
C PRO A 372 10.71 9.46 -20.03
N ASN A 373 11.76 8.92 -20.61
CA ASN A 373 13.18 9.19 -20.31
C ASN A 373 13.65 8.81 -18.91
N ALA A 374 12.75 8.48 -17.98
CA ALA A 374 13.11 8.12 -16.62
C ALA A 374 13.99 6.86 -16.59
N GLN A 375 15.07 6.95 -15.82
CA GLN A 375 15.97 5.83 -15.60
C GLN A 375 15.69 5.20 -14.23
N TRP A 376 15.84 3.87 -14.16
CA TRP A 376 15.48 3.14 -12.95
C TRP A 376 16.28 3.59 -11.72
N TYR A 377 17.59 3.83 -11.88
CA TYR A 377 18.46 4.28 -10.79
C TYR A 377 17.99 5.61 -10.17
N SER A 378 17.23 6.46 -10.90
CA SER A 378 16.61 7.67 -10.32
C SER A 378 15.22 7.39 -9.73
N LEU A 379 14.44 6.50 -10.34
CA LEU A 379 13.10 6.14 -9.86
C LEU A 379 13.14 5.36 -8.55
N GLU A 380 14.17 4.55 -8.32
CA GLU A 380 14.30 3.77 -7.10
C GLU A 380 14.41 4.63 -5.83
N SER A 381 14.94 5.85 -5.94
CA SER A 381 14.95 6.84 -4.86
C SER A 381 13.54 7.18 -4.39
N LEU A 382 12.64 7.44 -5.34
CA LEU A 382 11.22 7.68 -5.03
C LEU A 382 10.53 6.40 -4.53
N ALA A 383 10.84 5.23 -5.09
CA ALA A 383 10.28 3.96 -4.61
C ALA A 383 10.63 3.71 -3.13
N ARG A 384 11.89 3.94 -2.73
CA ARG A 384 12.32 3.89 -1.32
C ARG A 384 11.57 4.91 -0.48
N ALA A 385 11.49 6.16 -0.94
CA ALA A 385 10.78 7.22 -0.22
C ALA A 385 9.30 6.88 -0.01
N MET A 386 8.60 6.39 -1.04
CA MET A 386 7.19 5.98 -0.94
C MET A 386 6.94 4.77 -0.04
N GLY A 387 7.97 3.97 0.24
CA GLY A 387 7.92 2.93 1.27
C GLY A 387 7.73 3.49 2.68
N THR A 388 8.06 4.77 2.90
CA THR A 388 8.04 5.43 4.22
C THR A 388 6.74 6.15 4.55
N ASP A 389 5.70 6.04 3.71
CA ASP A 389 4.39 6.69 4.01
C ASP A 389 3.84 6.23 5.36
N ARG A 390 3.26 7.19 6.08
CA ARG A 390 2.77 7.00 7.45
C ARG A 390 1.54 6.09 7.52
N ALA A 391 0.70 6.08 6.49
CA ALA A 391 -0.52 5.28 6.50
C ALA A 391 -0.18 3.83 6.16
N ARG A 392 -0.49 2.93 7.09
CA ARG A 392 -0.14 1.51 6.99
C ARG A 392 -1.37 0.64 6.69
N TYR A 393 -2.24 1.09 5.78
CA TYR A 393 -3.46 0.34 5.42
C TYR A 393 -3.16 -1.06 4.86
N ILE A 394 -2.10 -1.21 4.05
CA ILE A 394 -1.67 -2.52 3.54
C ILE A 394 -1.13 -3.42 4.67
N ASP A 395 -0.39 -2.88 5.63
CA ASP A 395 0.08 -3.66 6.77
C ASP A 395 -1.10 -4.20 7.57
N ILE A 396 -2.13 -3.38 7.77
CA ILE A 396 -3.39 -3.82 8.40
C ILE A 396 -4.07 -4.88 7.56
N ALA A 397 -4.18 -4.70 6.24
CA ALA A 397 -4.78 -5.70 5.37
C ALA A 397 -4.05 -7.06 5.49
N ILE A 398 -2.72 -7.05 5.41
CA ILE A 398 -1.91 -8.26 5.60
C ILE A 398 -2.14 -8.86 6.98
N GLU A 399 -2.13 -8.04 8.02
CA GLU A 399 -2.32 -8.49 9.41
C GLU A 399 -3.68 -9.17 9.60
N ARG A 400 -4.73 -8.53 9.09
CA ARG A 400 -6.12 -8.95 9.30
C ARG A 400 -6.53 -10.12 8.45
N LEU A 401 -5.96 -10.26 7.26
CA LEU A 401 -6.14 -11.43 6.41
C LEU A 401 -5.26 -12.62 6.84
N GLY A 402 -4.40 -12.46 7.85
CA GLY A 402 -3.53 -13.53 8.34
C GLY A 402 -2.41 -13.88 7.35
N LEU A 403 -2.00 -12.92 6.52
CA LEU A 403 -1.09 -13.16 5.41
C LEU A 403 0.39 -13.09 5.82
N GLN A 404 0.72 -12.63 7.03
CA GLN A 404 2.10 -12.35 7.47
C GLN A 404 3.07 -13.52 7.25
N ASN A 405 2.61 -14.74 7.49
CA ASN A 405 3.44 -15.95 7.45
C ASN A 405 3.34 -16.72 6.13
N VAL A 406 2.53 -16.23 5.19
CA VAL A 406 2.24 -16.90 3.92
C VAL A 406 2.48 -15.99 2.72
N ILE A 407 3.19 -14.88 2.94
CA ILE A 407 3.71 -14.00 1.89
C ILE A 407 5.22 -13.88 2.02
N LYS A 408 5.88 -13.58 0.92
CA LYS A 408 7.31 -13.29 0.84
C LYS A 408 7.55 -12.03 0.02
N ASP A 409 8.66 -11.36 0.31
CA ASP A 409 9.20 -10.23 -0.44
C ASP A 409 8.18 -9.10 -0.70
N PRO A 410 7.46 -8.62 0.34
CA PRO A 410 6.49 -7.55 0.14
C PRO A 410 7.19 -6.26 -0.30
N VAL A 411 6.57 -5.58 -1.26
CA VAL A 411 6.84 -4.20 -1.65
C VAL A 411 5.54 -3.43 -1.46
N ILE A 412 5.60 -2.38 -0.66
CA ILE A 412 4.46 -1.51 -0.34
C ILE A 412 4.93 -0.08 -0.51
N ILE A 413 4.63 0.52 -1.66
CA ILE A 413 4.88 1.94 -1.91
C ILE A 413 3.55 2.67 -1.90
N SER A 414 3.45 3.79 -1.19
CA SER A 414 2.20 4.50 -1.11
C SER A 414 2.34 6.00 -0.82
N LYS A 415 1.23 6.72 -0.97
CA LYS A 415 1.06 8.10 -0.53
C LYS A 415 -0.38 8.28 -0.04
N VAL A 416 -0.54 8.58 1.24
CA VAL A 416 -1.82 9.06 1.78
C VAL A 416 -1.94 10.57 1.62
N GLY A 417 -3.15 11.08 1.44
CA GLY A 417 -3.50 12.50 1.57
C GLY A 417 -4.85 12.66 2.26
N TRP A 418 -5.02 13.70 3.06
CA TRP A 418 -6.26 13.94 3.80
C TRP A 418 -6.48 15.43 4.02
N GLY A 419 -7.70 15.76 4.43
CA GLY A 419 -8.02 17.09 4.93
C GLY A 419 -9.52 17.33 5.03
N ALA A 420 -9.87 18.33 5.80
CA ALA A 420 -11.22 18.85 5.88
C ALA A 420 -11.44 19.92 4.80
N SER A 421 -12.56 19.85 4.10
CA SER A 421 -12.95 20.86 3.13
C SER A 421 -14.14 21.65 3.64
N ASP A 422 -13.95 22.96 3.81
CA ASP A 422 -15.05 23.87 4.14
C ASP A 422 -16.03 23.98 2.97
N ALA A 423 -15.51 24.11 1.75
CA ALA A 423 -16.33 24.18 0.53
C ALA A 423 -17.19 22.93 0.31
N ARG A 424 -16.73 21.75 0.71
CA ARG A 424 -17.48 20.47 0.60
C ARG A 424 -18.13 20.04 1.92
N ASN A 425 -17.94 20.82 2.98
CA ASN A 425 -18.39 20.58 4.35
C ASN A 425 -18.20 19.13 4.83
N ARG A 426 -17.00 18.57 4.64
CA ARG A 426 -16.68 17.17 5.00
C ARG A 426 -15.19 16.92 5.14
N TYR A 427 -14.84 15.86 5.85
CA TYR A 427 -13.50 15.30 5.88
C TYR A 427 -13.28 14.23 4.79
N GLU A 428 -12.06 14.17 4.25
CA GLU A 428 -11.71 13.26 3.15
C GLU A 428 -10.35 12.60 3.41
N ILE A 429 -10.23 11.31 3.07
CA ILE A 429 -8.95 10.57 3.02
C ILE A 429 -8.77 10.01 1.62
N THR A 430 -7.55 10.08 1.12
CA THR A 430 -7.14 9.51 -0.16
C THR A 430 -5.91 8.65 0.04
N TYR A 431 -5.85 7.53 -0.66
CA TYR A 431 -4.74 6.58 -0.56
C TYR A 431 -4.36 6.09 -1.93
N THR A 432 -3.12 6.31 -2.33
CA THR A 432 -2.54 5.77 -3.57
C THR A 432 -1.44 4.79 -3.20
N ALA A 433 -1.51 3.55 -3.68
CA ALA A 433 -0.57 2.50 -3.33
C ALA A 433 -0.27 1.56 -4.50
N LEU A 434 0.94 1.00 -4.51
CA LEU A 434 1.28 -0.20 -5.27
C LEU A 434 1.81 -1.25 -4.31
N VAL A 435 1.31 -2.46 -4.51
CA VAL A 435 1.66 -3.64 -3.73
C VAL A 435 2.21 -4.70 -4.68
N GLN A 436 3.30 -5.32 -4.26
CA GLN A 436 3.81 -6.54 -4.87
C GLN A 436 4.23 -7.50 -3.77
N LEU A 437 3.81 -8.76 -3.85
CA LEU A 437 4.20 -9.81 -2.89
C LEU A 437 4.10 -11.19 -3.53
N ILE A 438 4.85 -12.15 -3.00
CA ILE A 438 4.75 -13.55 -3.40
C ILE A 438 3.87 -14.27 -2.38
N GLU A 439 2.75 -14.82 -2.83
CA GLU A 439 1.85 -15.63 -2.02
C GLU A 439 2.30 -17.10 -2.03
N LEU A 440 2.56 -17.65 -0.84
CA LEU A 440 3.13 -18.98 -0.65
C LEU A 440 2.09 -20.09 -0.44
N ARG A 441 0.82 -19.75 -0.18
CA ARG A 441 -0.24 -20.75 0.11
C ARG A 441 -0.43 -21.80 -0.99
N PRO A 442 -0.37 -21.45 -2.30
CA PRO A 442 -0.46 -22.46 -3.35
C PRO A 442 0.59 -23.59 -3.23
N ASN A 443 1.78 -23.31 -2.67
CA ASN A 443 2.82 -24.34 -2.49
C ASN A 443 2.37 -25.46 -1.56
N VAL A 444 1.48 -25.17 -0.59
CA VAL A 444 0.96 -26.16 0.36
C VAL A 444 0.19 -27.27 -0.36
N THR A 445 -0.43 -26.95 -1.50
CA THR A 445 -1.17 -27.90 -2.34
C THR A 445 -0.37 -28.36 -3.56
N GLY A 446 0.95 -28.14 -3.58
CA GLY A 446 1.84 -28.53 -4.68
C GLY A 446 1.79 -27.61 -5.90
N ASN A 447 1.09 -26.47 -5.82
CA ASN A 447 1.03 -25.47 -6.89
C ASN A 447 2.15 -24.43 -6.73
N PRO A 448 2.64 -23.82 -7.82
CA PRO A 448 3.63 -22.75 -7.73
C PRO A 448 3.15 -21.54 -6.93
N SER A 449 4.07 -20.83 -6.28
CA SER A 449 3.78 -19.58 -5.56
C SER A 449 3.27 -18.53 -6.53
N LYS A 450 2.41 -17.62 -6.05
CA LYS A 450 1.77 -16.62 -6.91
C LYS A 450 2.29 -15.22 -6.61
N LEU A 451 2.91 -14.58 -7.59
CA LEU A 451 3.20 -13.15 -7.55
C LEU A 451 1.87 -12.38 -7.67
N ARG A 452 1.50 -11.66 -6.61
CA ARG A 452 0.38 -10.73 -6.60
C ARG A 452 0.92 -9.32 -6.75
N THR A 453 0.50 -8.60 -7.79
CA THR A 453 0.85 -7.19 -7.93
C THR A 453 -0.34 -6.35 -8.39
N PHE A 454 -0.55 -5.22 -7.73
CA PHE A 454 -1.62 -4.30 -8.07
C PHE A 454 -1.29 -2.88 -7.61
N ALA A 455 -1.77 -1.91 -8.36
CA ALA A 455 -1.82 -0.50 -7.99
C ALA A 455 -3.26 -0.09 -7.69
N MET A 456 -3.44 0.89 -6.82
CA MET A 456 -4.77 1.45 -6.54
C MET A 456 -4.70 2.88 -6.07
N THR A 457 -5.78 3.60 -6.30
CA THR A 457 -6.08 4.89 -5.69
C THR A 457 -7.53 4.89 -5.23
N LEU A 458 -7.76 5.29 -3.98
CA LEU A 458 -9.09 5.41 -3.39
C LEU A 458 -9.29 6.79 -2.77
N ARG A 459 -10.53 7.28 -2.78
CA ARG A 459 -10.98 8.44 -2.02
C ARG A 459 -12.19 8.08 -1.17
N ALA A 460 -12.02 8.20 0.15
CA ALA A 460 -13.07 8.12 1.14
C ALA A 460 -13.57 9.53 1.48
N ALA A 461 -14.88 9.76 1.40
CA ALA A 461 -15.50 11.02 1.73
C ALA A 461 -16.93 10.82 2.25
N LYS A 462 -17.24 11.40 3.42
CA LYS A 462 -18.58 11.38 4.01
C LYS A 462 -18.82 12.66 4.80
N ALA A 463 -20.00 13.26 4.64
CA ALA A 463 -20.43 14.43 5.39
C ALA A 463 -21.40 14.00 6.48
N PHE A 464 -21.22 14.49 7.71
CA PHE A 464 -22.17 14.28 8.80
C PHE A 464 -23.06 15.51 8.97
N ASN A 465 -24.28 15.29 9.46
CA ASN A 465 -25.20 16.36 9.84
C ASN A 465 -25.85 16.06 11.20
N PRO A 466 -25.53 16.80 12.28
CA PRO A 466 -24.57 17.91 12.33
C PRO A 466 -23.12 17.46 12.08
N ARG A 467 -22.25 18.38 11.66
CA ARG A 467 -20.85 18.07 11.33
C ARG A 467 -20.05 17.81 12.60
N ASP A 468 -19.38 16.66 12.63
CA ASP A 468 -18.36 16.29 13.63
C ASP A 468 -17.11 15.81 12.88
N ILE A 469 -16.12 16.70 12.80
CA ILE A 469 -14.90 16.48 12.01
C ILE A 469 -14.08 15.29 12.53
N ASP A 470 -14.08 15.07 13.84
CA ASP A 470 -13.33 13.99 14.47
C ASP A 470 -14.03 12.66 14.20
N ALA A 471 -15.36 12.62 14.28
CA ALA A 471 -16.12 11.43 13.93
C ALA A 471 -16.03 11.09 12.43
N GLU A 472 -16.12 12.09 11.56
CA GLU A 472 -15.89 11.92 10.12
C GLU A 472 -14.49 11.35 9.86
N ALA A 473 -13.46 11.91 10.50
CA ALA A 473 -12.08 11.48 10.31
C ALA A 473 -11.83 10.05 10.76
N ARG A 474 -12.33 9.67 11.95
CA ARG A 474 -12.27 8.28 12.44
C ARG A 474 -13.02 7.31 11.51
N GLU A 475 -14.21 7.70 11.05
CA GLU A 475 -14.99 6.86 10.14
C GLU A 475 -14.26 6.66 8.80
N MET A 476 -13.71 7.72 8.21
CA MET A 476 -12.99 7.63 6.95
C MET A 476 -11.68 6.83 7.06
N ASP A 477 -10.99 6.87 8.21
CA ASP A 477 -9.77 6.07 8.43
C ASP A 477 -10.09 4.57 8.51
N ALA A 478 -11.07 4.22 9.34
CA ALA A 478 -11.57 2.85 9.46
C ALA A 478 -12.13 2.33 8.13
N ARG A 479 -12.85 3.19 7.40
CA ARG A 479 -13.40 2.86 6.08
C ARG A 479 -12.29 2.60 5.06
N MET A 480 -11.29 3.47 4.97
CA MET A 480 -10.17 3.28 4.05
C MET A 480 -9.46 1.95 4.33
N ALA A 481 -9.19 1.65 5.61
CA ALA A 481 -8.59 0.40 6.02
C ALA A 481 -9.45 -0.84 5.68
N ALA A 482 -10.76 -0.75 5.90
CA ALA A 482 -11.72 -1.82 5.59
C ALA A 482 -11.72 -2.16 4.09
N GLU A 483 -11.80 -1.14 3.25
CA GLU A 483 -11.96 -1.29 1.81
C GLU A 483 -10.65 -1.68 1.11
N VAL A 484 -9.50 -1.16 1.58
CA VAL A 484 -8.17 -1.64 1.17
C VAL A 484 -7.99 -3.13 1.51
N THR A 485 -8.44 -3.55 2.68
CA THR A 485 -8.39 -4.96 3.09
C THR A 485 -9.26 -5.84 2.19
N GLU A 486 -10.47 -5.38 1.84
CA GLU A 486 -11.37 -6.13 0.94
C GLU A 486 -10.80 -6.27 -0.47
N ILE A 487 -10.17 -5.22 -1.02
CA ILE A 487 -9.46 -5.31 -2.32
C ILE A 487 -8.37 -6.38 -2.26
N MET A 488 -7.52 -6.32 -1.22
CA MET A 488 -6.44 -7.30 -1.05
C MET A 488 -6.98 -8.71 -0.87
N ARG A 489 -8.05 -8.89 -0.07
CA ARG A 489 -8.73 -10.18 0.13
C ARG A 489 -9.20 -10.75 -1.20
N ARG A 490 -9.88 -9.96 -2.02
CA ARG A 490 -10.40 -10.43 -3.31
C ARG A 490 -9.30 -10.78 -4.31
N ILE A 491 -8.20 -10.03 -4.34
CA ILE A 491 -7.05 -10.35 -5.21
C ILE A 491 -6.41 -11.67 -4.79
N VAL A 492 -6.19 -11.86 -3.49
CA VAL A 492 -5.58 -13.07 -2.91
C VAL A 492 -6.51 -14.29 -3.02
N MET A 493 -7.83 -14.08 -3.00
CA MET A 493 -8.85 -15.13 -3.19
C MET A 493 -9.27 -15.34 -4.65
N GLU A 494 -8.68 -14.59 -5.59
CA GLU A 494 -9.02 -14.68 -7.03
C GLU A 494 -10.52 -14.42 -7.28
N GLU A 495 -11.07 -13.46 -6.54
CA GLU A 495 -12.40 -12.86 -6.68
C GLU A 495 -12.32 -11.47 -7.36
N LEU A 496 -11.09 -10.94 -7.52
CA LEU A 496 -10.78 -9.69 -8.23
C LEU A 496 -9.43 -9.89 -8.93
N ALA A 497 -9.36 -9.55 -10.22
CA ALA A 497 -8.15 -9.62 -11.03
C ALA A 497 -8.19 -8.58 -12.12
#